data_AF-A0ABD1C058-F1
#
_entry.id   AF-A0ABD1C058-F1
#
_cell.length_a   1.000
_cell.length_b   1.000
_cell.length_c   1.000
_cell.angle_alpha   90.00
_cell.angle_beta   90.00
_cell.angle_gamma   90.00
#
_symmetry.space_group_name_H-M   'P 1'
#
loop_
_entity.id
_entity.type
_entity.pdbx_description
1 polymer ?
#
loop_
_entity_poly.entity_id
_entity_poly.type
_entity_poly.pdbx_seq_one_letter_code
_entity_poly.pdbx_strand_id
1 'polypeptide(L)' 'MLQGVEVALYLPQGSLPKPVYTRLQLWGTALPNNTLSVPCILDQQGRASICSDRFLGSNLEYVVLSGEAQ' A
#
# COMPACT_ATOMS: atom_id res chain seq x y z
N MET A 1 -7.59 8.94 -18.03
CA MET A 1 -7.68 7.91 -16.97
C MET A 1 -8.35 6.64 -17.49
N LEU A 2 -9.51 6.71 -18.14
CA LEU A 2 -10.21 5.50 -18.65
C LEU A 2 -9.53 4.80 -19.83
N GLN A 3 -8.72 5.51 -20.63
CA GLN A 3 -7.97 4.92 -21.74
C GLN A 3 -7.13 3.70 -21.32
N GLY A 4 -6.49 3.75 -20.15
CA GLY A 4 -5.72 2.60 -19.65
C GLY A 4 -6.59 1.37 -19.38
N VAL A 5 -7.83 1.58 -18.94
CA VAL A 5 -8.83 0.52 -18.75
C VAL A 5 -9.29 -0.03 -20.09
N GLU A 6 -9.57 0.83 -21.07
CA GLU A 6 -9.94 0.41 -22.43
C GLU A 6 -8.86 -0.48 -23.05
N VAL A 7 -7.60 -0.08 -22.92
CA VAL A 7 -6.45 -0.88 -23.40
C VAL A 7 -6.36 -2.23 -22.68
N ALA A 8 -6.47 -2.25 -21.35
CA ALA A 8 -6.38 -3.48 -20.56
C ALA A 8 -7.51 -4.48 -20.87
N LEU A 9 -8.68 -3.99 -21.29
CA LEU A 9 -9.85 -4.79 -21.63
C LEU A 9 -10.02 -5.02 -23.13
N TYR A 10 -9.07 -4.59 -23.97
CA TYR A 10 -9.14 -4.66 -25.43
C TYR A 10 -10.39 -3.99 -26.04
N LEU A 11 -10.83 -2.88 -25.47
CA LEU A 11 -11.98 -2.11 -25.93
C LEU A 11 -11.56 -1.03 -26.95
N PRO A 12 -12.42 -0.69 -27.93
CA PRO A 12 -12.20 0.45 -28.80
C PRO A 12 -12.08 1.75 -27.99
N GLN A 13 -11.22 2.67 -28.44
CA GLN A 13 -11.01 3.95 -27.76
C GLN A 13 -12.31 4.76 -27.68
N GLY A 14 -12.63 5.26 -26.49
CA GLY A 14 -13.83 6.06 -26.25
C GLY A 14 -15.14 5.26 -26.18
N SER A 15 -15.06 3.93 -26.17
CA SER A 15 -16.24 3.07 -26.04
C SER A 15 -16.78 3.03 -24.61
N LEU A 16 -15.96 3.34 -23.59
CA LEU A 16 -16.44 3.38 -22.21
C LEU A 16 -17.35 4.60 -21.97
N PRO A 17 -18.51 4.40 -21.33
CA PRO A 17 -19.40 5.50 -21.00
C PRO A 17 -18.74 6.43 -19.97
N LYS A 18 -19.15 7.70 -19.97
CA LYS A 18 -18.67 8.68 -18.99
C LYS A 18 -19.12 8.26 -17.57
N PRO A 19 -18.21 8.22 -16.58
CA PRO A 19 -18.57 7.90 -15.20
C PRO A 19 -19.56 8.93 -14.65
N VAL A 20 -20.58 8.44 -13.94
CA VAL A 20 -21.57 9.30 -13.24
C VAL A 20 -20.95 9.96 -12.01
N TYR A 21 -19.92 9.35 -11.43
CA TYR A 21 -19.20 9.84 -10.26
C TYR A 21 -17.71 9.50 -10.36
N THR A 22 -16.86 10.44 -9.94
CA THR A 22 -15.40 10.28 -9.91
C THR A 22 -14.86 10.81 -8.58
N ARG A 23 -14.00 10.03 -7.93
CA ARG A 23 -13.19 10.45 -6.78
C ARG A 23 -11.75 10.04 -7.01
N LEU A 24 -10.82 10.94 -6.69
CA LEU A 24 -9.39 10.69 -6.74
C LEU A 24 -8.81 10.86 -5.34
N GLN A 25 -7.93 9.95 -4.95
CA GLN A 25 -7.10 10.09 -3.76
C GLN A 25 -5.64 9.84 -4.13
N LEU A 26 -4.79 10.80 -3.78
CA LEU A 26 -3.35 10.72 -3.99
C LEU A 26 -2.68 10.18 -2.73
N TRP A 27 -1.73 9.27 -2.91
CA TRP A 27 -0.96 8.67 -1.83
C TRP A 27 0.54 8.84 -2.14
N GLY A 28 1.17 9.86 -1.56
CA GLY A 28 2.58 10.18 -1.85
C GLY A 28 3.59 9.15 -1.33
N THR A 29 3.21 8.39 -0.31
CA THR A 29 4.05 7.36 0.34
C THR A 29 3.22 6.11 0.65
N ALA A 30 2.41 5.65 -0.31
CA ALA A 30 1.43 4.58 -0.11
C ALA A 30 2.07 3.21 0.14
N LEU A 31 3.16 2.93 -0.57
CA LEU A 31 3.87 1.65 -0.53
C LEU A 31 5.35 1.94 -0.27
N PRO A 32 5.97 1.23 0.68
CA PRO A 32 7.41 1.30 0.85
C PRO A 32 8.12 0.63 -0.32
N ASN A 33 9.27 1.18 -0.70
CA ASN A 33 10.10 0.64 -1.78
C ASN A 33 11.17 -0.34 -1.27
N ASN A 34 11.30 -0.48 0.05
CA ASN A 34 12.29 -1.30 0.71
C ASN A 34 11.71 -1.93 1.98
N THR A 35 12.17 -3.14 2.29
CA THR A 35 11.78 -3.92 3.47
C THR A 35 12.99 -4.04 4.39
N LEU A 36 12.81 -3.83 5.71
CA LEU A 36 13.91 -3.94 6.68
C LEU A 36 14.23 -5.38 7.11
N SER A 37 13.35 -6.33 6.81
CA SER A 37 13.49 -7.77 7.14
C SER A 37 13.65 -8.04 8.64
N VAL A 38 13.04 -7.20 9.47
CA VAL A 38 12.94 -7.36 10.93
C VAL A 38 11.46 -7.36 11.32
N PRO A 39 11.05 -7.96 12.44
CA PRO A 39 9.64 -7.97 12.84
C PRO A 39 9.18 -6.62 13.42
N CYS A 40 10.03 -5.93 14.17
CA CYS A 40 9.77 -4.62 14.76
C CYS A 40 11.10 -3.90 15.06
N ILE A 41 11.04 -2.60 15.35
CA ILE A 41 12.19 -1.86 15.91
C ILE A 41 11.91 -1.63 17.38
N LEU A 42 12.79 -2.11 18.26
CA LEU A 42 12.64 -1.99 19.72
C LEU A 42 13.80 -1.18 20.31
N ASP A 43 13.47 -0.13 21.03
CA ASP A 43 14.37 0.54 21.97
C ASP A 43 14.09 0.03 23.39
N GLN A 44 14.99 -0.82 23.89
CA GLN A 44 14.87 -1.39 25.24
C GLN A 44 15.06 -0.35 26.34
N GLN A 45 15.89 0.66 26.13
CA GLN A 45 16.16 1.69 27.15
C GLN A 45 14.99 2.68 27.21
N GLY A 46 14.48 3.09 26.04
CA GLY A 46 13.33 3.98 25.93
C GLY A 46 11.98 3.30 26.18
N ARG A 47 11.93 1.96 26.21
CA ARG A 47 10.70 1.15 26.29
C ARG A 47 9.70 1.52 25.20
N ALA A 48 10.19 1.66 23.98
CA ALA A 48 9.41 2.04 22.82
C ALA A 48 9.64 1.06 21.68
N SER A 49 8.56 0.66 21.02
CA SER A 49 8.58 -0.19 19.84
C SER A 49 7.86 0.49 18.67
N ILE A 50 8.32 0.21 17.46
CA ILE A 50 7.69 0.63 16.22
C ILE A 50 7.27 -0.64 15.47
N CYS A 51 6.02 -0.68 15.01
CA CYS A 51 5.49 -1.70 14.09
C CYS A 51 5.09 -1.06 12.76
N SER A 52 5.24 -1.80 11.65
CA SER A 52 4.88 -1.31 10.32
C SER A 52 4.92 -2.46 9.29
N ASP A 53 4.13 -2.31 8.24
CA ASP A 53 4.19 -3.09 7.01
C ASP A 53 5.53 -2.92 6.29
N ARG A 54 6.27 -1.85 6.57
CA ARG A 54 7.61 -1.64 6.00
C ARG A 54 8.68 -2.61 6.52
N PHE A 55 8.39 -3.41 7.54
CA PHE A 55 9.41 -4.22 8.21
C PHE A 55 9.50 -5.65 7.68
N LEU A 56 8.38 -6.38 7.60
CA LEU A 56 8.35 -7.75 7.05
C LEU A 56 7.84 -7.80 5.60
N GLY A 57 7.06 -6.80 5.18
CA GLY A 57 6.58 -6.66 3.80
C GLY A 57 5.29 -5.84 3.69
N SER A 58 5.07 -5.24 2.52
CA SER A 58 4.02 -4.24 2.27
C SER A 58 2.61 -4.83 2.14
N ASN A 59 2.10 -5.48 3.18
CA ASN A 59 0.74 -6.00 3.23
C ASN A 59 0.13 -5.91 4.64
N LEU A 60 -1.17 -6.16 4.73
CA LEU A 60 -1.90 -6.11 5.99
C LEU A 60 -1.45 -7.19 6.99
N GLU A 61 -1.14 -8.39 6.52
CA GLU A 61 -0.70 -9.50 7.38
C GLU A 61 0.59 -9.13 8.13
N TYR A 62 1.57 -8.56 7.44
CA TYR A 62 2.84 -8.16 8.02
C TYR A 62 2.73 -6.97 8.96
N VAL A 63 1.77 -6.06 8.77
CA VAL A 63 1.48 -5.03 9.78
C VAL A 63 1.04 -5.66 11.10
N VAL A 64 0.18 -6.69 11.02
CA VAL A 64 -0.34 -7.40 12.20
C VAL A 64 0.79 -8.17 12.88
N LEU A 65 1.54 -8.97 12.12
CA LEU A 65 2.69 -9.73 12.64
C LEU A 65 3.73 -8.82 13.30
N SER A 66 3.95 -7.61 12.74
CA SER A 66 4.86 -6.62 13.32
C SER A 66 4.37 -6.05 14.65
N GLY A 67 3.05 -5.88 14.80
CA GLY A 67 2.43 -5.42 16.06
C GLY A 67 2.47 -6.48 17.16
N GLU A 68 2.27 -7.76 16.81
CA GLU A 68 2.33 -8.88 17.77
C GLU A 68 3.75 -9.15 18.28
N ALA A 69 4.77 -8.73 17.54
CA ALA A 69 6.18 -8.97 17.88
C ALA A 69 6.77 -7.93 18.87
N GLN A 70 5.94 -7.08 19.47
CA GLN A 70 6.36 -6.00 20.39
C GLN A 70 6.43 -6.44 21.84
#